data_AF-A0A915MFV8-F1
#
_entry.id   AF-A0A915MFV8-F1
#
_cell.length_a   1.000
_cell.length_b   1.000
_cell.length_c   1.000
_cell.angle_alpha   90.00
_cell.angle_beta   90.00
_cell.angle_gamma   90.00
#
_symmetry.space_group_name_H-M   'P 1'
#
loop_
_entity.id
_entity.type
_entity.pdbx_description
1 polymer ?
#
loop_
_entity_poly.entity_id
_entity_poly.type
_entity_poly.pdbx_seq_one_letter_code
_entity_poly.pdbx_strand_id
1 'polypeptide(L)'
;MPHSDNKMGRWGAVSYIVGNIVGSGIFIVPGSMLQNTGSVGLFLIVWLLSAAVATLGAYCYCELGTSIRRSGGDFAYLTHVRWNAIAFMFMSIGCVLIYPLMLAIQAETTAEYTVQAFRQLQNFSSPFQNSKWEAMSLVNAFFAGLFSYDGWDVLNFGAEEIENPKRTMPFAILSGMFCVTSIYIVSVFKVKK
;
A
#
# COMPACT_ATOMS: atom_id res chain seq x y z
N MET A 1 5.69 -37.61 -4.72
CA MET A 1 5.20 -37.04 -3.43
C MET A 1 5.53 -35.57 -3.45
N PRO A 2 4.58 -34.61 -3.42
CA PRO A 2 4.95 -33.21 -3.42
C PRO A 2 5.21 -32.73 -1.98
N HIS A 3 6.36 -32.05 -1.79
CA HIS A 3 6.82 -31.39 -0.57
C HIS A 3 5.72 -30.56 0.11
N SER A 4 5.28 -30.97 1.31
CA SER A 4 4.40 -30.19 2.19
C SER A 4 5.15 -29.19 3.08
N ASP A 5 6.48 -29.26 3.13
CA ASP A 5 7.23 -28.73 4.28
C ASP A 5 7.72 -27.28 4.09
N ASN A 6 7.52 -26.68 2.91
CA ASN A 6 7.98 -25.31 2.60
C ASN A 6 6.85 -24.28 2.49
N LYS A 7 5.66 -24.54 3.05
CA LYS A 7 4.54 -23.59 2.98
C LYS A 7 4.70 -22.47 3.99
N MET A 8 4.38 -21.25 3.56
CA MET A 8 4.43 -20.07 4.40
C MET A 8 3.31 -20.09 5.43
N GLY A 9 3.70 -20.19 6.70
CA GLY A 9 2.79 -20.14 7.83
C GLY A 9 2.20 -18.73 8.04
N ARG A 10 1.25 -18.63 8.98
CA ARG A 10 0.50 -17.40 9.27
C ARG A 10 1.37 -16.19 9.57
N TRP A 11 2.41 -16.36 10.38
CA TRP A 11 3.31 -15.26 10.75
C TRP A 11 4.25 -14.87 9.61
N GLY A 12 4.67 -15.84 8.78
CA GLY A 12 5.42 -15.55 7.56
C GLY A 12 4.61 -14.69 6.59
N ALA A 13 3.33 -15.01 6.39
CA ALA A 13 2.43 -14.23 5.55
C ALA A 13 2.21 -12.81 6.08
N VAL A 14 2.10 -12.62 7.41
CA VAL A 14 2.01 -11.30 8.03
C VAL A 14 3.29 -10.50 7.79
N SER A 15 4.46 -11.09 8.06
CA SER A 15 5.74 -10.41 7.84
C SER A 15 5.96 -10.05 6.38
N TYR A 16 5.50 -10.90 5.46
CA TYR A 16 5.60 -10.66 4.02
C TYR A 16 4.74 -9.46 3.59
N ILE A 17 3.50 -9.36 4.08
CA ILE A 17 2.67 -8.16 3.83
C ILE A 17 3.33 -6.92 4.41
N VAL A 18 3.68 -6.95 5.71
CA VAL A 18 4.23 -5.78 6.39
C VAL A 18 5.52 -5.32 5.71
N GLY A 19 6.39 -6.24 5.32
CA GLY A 19 7.64 -5.93 4.63
C GLY A 19 7.47 -5.40 3.20
N ASN A 20 6.38 -5.72 2.52
CA ASN A 20 6.09 -5.17 1.19
C ASN A 20 5.40 -3.81 1.26
N ILE A 21 4.47 -3.61 2.20
CA ILE A 21 3.73 -2.35 2.34
C ILE A 21 4.60 -1.27 2.98
N VAL A 22 5.39 -1.59 4.02
CA VAL A 22 6.29 -0.63 4.67
C VAL A 22 7.48 -0.35 3.76
N GLY A 23 7.33 0.66 2.91
CA GLY A 23 8.34 1.07 1.94
C GLY A 23 8.73 2.55 2.06
N SER A 24 9.29 3.08 0.97
CA SER A 24 9.71 4.49 0.87
C SER A 24 8.53 5.47 1.00
N GLY A 25 7.31 5.05 0.68
CA GLY A 25 6.10 5.88 0.69
C GLY A 25 5.88 6.65 2.00
N ILE A 26 6.19 6.06 3.17
CA ILE A 26 6.03 6.74 4.47
C ILE A 26 6.89 7.99 4.64
N PHE A 27 8.01 8.08 3.93
CA PHE A 27 8.85 9.27 3.97
C PHE A 27 8.26 10.37 3.08
N ILE A 28 7.63 9.98 1.97
CA ILE A 28 7.13 10.83 0.88
C ILE A 28 5.81 11.50 1.26
N VAL A 29 4.86 10.66 1.59
CA VAL A 29 3.45 11.01 1.55
C VAL A 29 3.02 11.95 2.68
N PRO A 30 3.54 11.86 3.92
CA PRO A 30 3.16 12.82 4.97
C PRO A 30 3.47 14.27 4.59
N GLY A 31 4.60 14.53 3.92
CA GLY A 31 4.98 15.87 3.46
C GLY A 31 4.01 16.41 2.42
N SER A 32 3.79 15.68 1.33
CA SER A 32 2.85 16.08 0.26
C SER A 32 1.41 16.17 0.77
N MET A 33 0.98 15.24 1.62
CA MET A 33 -0.38 15.21 2.15
C MET A 33 -0.63 16.37 3.10
N LEU A 34 0.33 16.74 3.96
CA LEU A 34 0.22 17.88 4.85
C LEU A 34 0.22 19.21 4.09
N GLN A 35 1.01 19.34 3.03
CA GLN A 35 0.97 20.53 2.15
C GLN A 35 -0.39 20.71 1.46
N ASN A 36 -1.00 19.60 1.04
CA ASN A 36 -2.31 19.61 0.37
C ASN A 36 -3.49 19.81 1.34
N THR A 37 -3.44 19.21 2.53
CA THR A 37 -4.51 19.35 3.54
C THR A 37 -4.36 20.61 4.38
N GLY A 38 -3.15 21.17 4.52
CA GLY A 38 -2.83 22.37 5.29
C GLY A 38 -3.01 22.25 6.81
N SER A 39 -3.47 21.10 7.30
CA SER A 39 -3.93 20.86 8.66
C SER A 39 -3.59 19.44 9.08
N VAL A 40 -3.00 19.32 10.27
CA VAL A 40 -2.53 18.05 10.83
C VAL A 40 -3.71 17.16 11.21
N GLY A 41 -4.80 17.76 11.71
CA GLY A 41 -6.01 17.02 12.05
C GLY A 41 -6.69 16.45 10.81
N LEU A 42 -6.77 17.24 9.73
CA LEU A 42 -7.34 16.79 8.46
C LEU A 42 -6.46 15.72 7.80
N PHE A 43 -5.15 15.92 7.82
CA PHE A 43 -4.16 14.93 7.38
C PHE A 43 -4.40 13.55 8.02
N LEU A 44 -4.53 13.47 9.36
CA LEU A 44 -4.73 12.20 10.06
C LEU A 44 -6.05 11.52 9.66
N ILE A 45 -7.11 12.28 9.43
CA ILE A 45 -8.40 11.75 8.98
C ILE A 45 -8.26 11.16 7.58
N VAL A 46 -7.66 11.90 6.64
CA VAL A 46 -7.47 11.43 5.25
C VAL A 46 -6.56 10.19 5.23
N TRP A 47 -5.54 10.14 6.09
CA TRP A 47 -4.64 9.00 6.22
C TRP A 47 -5.34 7.73 6.75
N LEU A 48 -6.22 7.88 7.74
CA LEU A 48 -7.02 6.76 8.24
C LEU A 48 -8.05 6.29 7.22
N LEU A 49 -8.64 7.22 6.45
CA LEU A 49 -9.56 6.89 5.37
C LEU A 49 -8.88 6.12 4.24
N SER A 50 -7.66 6.51 3.83
CA SER A 50 -6.91 5.77 2.81
C SER A 50 -6.56 4.35 3.29
N ALA A 51 -6.16 4.19 4.56
CA ALA A 51 -5.92 2.88 5.16
C ALA A 51 -7.18 1.98 5.17
N ALA A 52 -8.34 2.55 5.50
CA ALA A 52 -9.60 1.82 5.49
C ALA A 52 -9.98 1.35 4.08
N VAL A 53 -9.87 2.22 3.08
CA VAL A 53 -10.14 1.88 1.67
C VAL A 53 -9.17 0.82 1.16
N ALA A 54 -7.86 0.94 1.46
CA ALA A 54 -6.87 -0.06 1.09
C ALA A 54 -7.16 -1.43 1.73
N THR A 55 -7.59 -1.44 2.99
CA THR A 55 -7.97 -2.68 3.69
C THR A 55 -9.17 -3.35 3.03
N LEU A 56 -10.20 -2.57 2.65
CA LEU A 56 -11.36 -3.10 1.92
C LEU A 56 -10.97 -3.67 0.55
N GLY A 57 -10.10 -2.97 -0.20
CA GLY A 57 -9.57 -3.46 -1.47
C GLY A 57 -8.82 -4.78 -1.32
N ALA A 58 -7.96 -4.88 -0.29
CA ALA A 58 -7.23 -6.09 0.03
C ALA A 58 -8.15 -7.26 0.40
N TYR A 59 -9.28 -7.01 1.07
CA TYR A 59 -10.29 -8.03 1.34
C TYR A 59 -10.95 -8.57 0.05
N CYS A 60 -11.35 -7.68 -0.87
CA CYS A 60 -11.91 -8.09 -2.15
C CYS A 60 -10.93 -8.99 -2.92
N TYR A 61 -9.65 -8.62 -2.92
CA TYR A 61 -8.60 -9.39 -3.56
C TYR A 61 -8.30 -10.70 -2.84
N CYS A 62 -8.39 -10.74 -1.51
CA CYS A 62 -8.25 -11.96 -0.72
C CYS A 62 -9.34 -12.99 -1.08
N GLU A 63 -10.58 -12.55 -1.26
CA GLU A 63 -11.67 -13.44 -1.70
C GLU A 63 -11.37 -14.01 -3.08
N LEU A 64 -10.82 -13.19 -3.98
CA LEU A 64 -10.43 -13.61 -5.32
C LEU A 64 -9.26 -14.62 -5.29
N GLY A 65 -8.19 -14.33 -4.54
CA GLY A 65 -7.01 -15.20 -4.44
C GLY A 65 -7.23 -16.50 -3.66
N THR A 66 -8.21 -16.52 -2.76
CA THR A 66 -8.63 -17.77 -2.09
C THR A 66 -9.55 -18.63 -2.95
N SER A 67 -10.27 -18.02 -3.92
CA SER A 67 -11.16 -18.68 -4.87
C SER A 67 -10.42 -19.22 -6.09
N ILE A 68 -9.54 -18.41 -6.69
CA ILE A 68 -8.71 -18.77 -7.85
C ILE A 68 -7.28 -18.98 -7.38
N ARG A 69 -6.96 -20.22 -6.98
CA ARG A 69 -5.62 -20.60 -6.53
C ARG A 69 -4.73 -20.92 -7.71
N ARG A 70 -4.26 -19.88 -8.39
CA ARG A 70 -3.23 -19.96 -9.42
C ARG A 70 -2.17 -18.92 -9.17
N SER A 71 -0.90 -19.31 -9.30
CA SER A 71 0.19 -18.33 -9.32
C SER A 71 0.03 -17.36 -10.50
N GLY A 72 0.27 -16.07 -10.23
CA GLY A 72 0.20 -15.01 -11.24
C GLY A 72 -0.77 -13.85 -10.96
N GLY A 73 -1.43 -13.84 -9.79
CA GLY A 73 -2.25 -12.71 -9.34
C GLY A 73 -3.30 -12.27 -10.38
N ASP A 74 -3.32 -10.98 -10.70
CA ASP A 74 -4.30 -10.37 -11.62
C ASP A 74 -4.33 -11.00 -13.00
N PHE A 75 -3.16 -11.39 -13.50
CA PHE A 75 -3.07 -12.06 -14.79
C PHE A 75 -3.74 -13.45 -14.74
N ALA A 76 -3.56 -14.18 -13.65
CA ALA A 76 -4.21 -15.46 -13.44
C ALA A 76 -5.74 -15.31 -13.31
N TYR A 77 -6.22 -14.22 -12.71
CA TYR A 77 -7.65 -13.92 -12.60
C TYR A 77 -8.29 -13.60 -13.95
N LEU A 78 -7.65 -12.74 -14.76
CA LEU A 78 -8.15 -12.36 -16.08
C LEU A 78 -8.15 -13.52 -17.08
N THR A 79 -7.13 -14.37 -17.03
CA THR A 79 -7.07 -15.59 -17.87
C THR A 79 -8.09 -16.64 -17.44
N HIS A 80 -8.49 -16.70 -16.17
CA HIS A 80 -9.54 -17.60 -15.70
C HIS A 80 -10.91 -17.31 -16.34
N VAL A 81 -11.23 -16.03 -16.57
CA VAL A 81 -12.47 -15.58 -17.23
C VAL A 81 -12.38 -15.69 -18.77
N ARG A 82 -11.29 -16.26 -19.32
CA ARG A 82 -10.97 -16.37 -20.76
C ARG A 82 -10.76 -15.03 -21.47
N TRP A 83 -10.47 -13.96 -20.74
CA TRP A 83 -10.21 -12.62 -21.28
C TRP A 83 -8.72 -12.44 -21.62
N ASN A 84 -8.17 -13.33 -22.45
CA ASN A 84 -6.73 -13.42 -22.71
C ASN A 84 -6.14 -12.14 -23.34
N ALA A 85 -6.89 -11.44 -24.20
CA ALA A 85 -6.44 -10.18 -24.78
C ALA A 85 -6.29 -9.08 -23.72
N ILE A 86 -7.23 -8.98 -22.79
CA ILE A 86 -7.21 -7.99 -21.70
C ILE A 86 -6.11 -8.33 -20.70
N ALA A 87 -5.94 -9.63 -20.38
CA ALA A 87 -4.84 -10.10 -19.55
C ALA A 87 -3.46 -9.72 -20.14
N PHE A 88 -3.28 -9.90 -21.44
CA PHE A 88 -2.05 -9.50 -22.14
C PHE A 88 -1.84 -7.99 -22.10
N MET A 89 -2.86 -7.19 -22.40
CA MET A 89 -2.76 -5.72 -22.35
C MET A 89 -2.44 -5.22 -20.94
N PHE A 90 -3.10 -5.76 -19.91
CA PHE A 90 -2.84 -5.43 -18.51
C PHE A 90 -1.38 -5.73 -18.14
N MET A 91 -0.90 -6.94 -18.44
CA MET A 91 0.48 -7.32 -18.15
C MET A 91 1.49 -6.49 -18.95
N SER A 92 1.18 -6.16 -20.20
CA SER A 92 2.05 -5.34 -21.05
C SER A 92 2.19 -3.92 -20.50
N ILE A 93 1.08 -3.31 -20.08
CA ILE A 93 1.09 -1.99 -19.44
C ILE A 93 1.82 -2.06 -18.09
N GLY A 94 1.59 -3.12 -17.31
CA GLY A 94 2.30 -3.36 -16.05
C GLY A 94 3.82 -3.36 -16.24
N CYS A 95 4.33 -4.22 -17.12
CA CYS A 95 5.77 -4.40 -17.38
C CYS A 95 6.44 -3.19 -18.05
N VAL A 96 5.79 -2.56 -19.03
CA VAL A 96 6.41 -1.50 -19.84
C VAL A 96 6.27 -0.12 -19.20
N LEU A 97 5.17 0.13 -18.50
CA LEU A 97 4.86 1.46 -17.96
C LEU A 97 4.89 1.46 -16.44
N ILE A 98 4.07 0.64 -15.79
CA ILE A 98 3.82 0.79 -14.34
C ILE A 98 5.07 0.47 -13.53
N TYR A 99 5.70 -0.70 -13.71
CA TYR A 99 6.87 -1.08 -12.91
C TYR A 99 8.06 -0.13 -13.11
N PRO A 100 8.45 0.27 -14.35
CA PRO A 100 9.51 1.25 -14.55
C PRO A 100 9.18 2.62 -13.95
N LEU A 101 7.93 3.09 -14.07
CA LEU A 101 7.50 4.36 -13.48
C LEU A 101 7.56 4.33 -11.95
N MET A 102 7.15 3.23 -11.32
CA MET A 102 7.23 3.07 -9.86
C MET A 102 8.69 3.10 -9.37
N LEU A 103 9.61 2.46 -10.09
CA LEU A 103 11.04 2.55 -9.77
C LEU A 103 11.60 3.97 -9.96
N ALA A 104 11.16 4.67 -11.01
CA ALA A 104 11.56 6.04 -11.28
C ALA A 104 11.07 7.01 -10.19
N ILE A 105 9.80 6.91 -9.78
CA ILE A 105 9.23 7.72 -8.70
C ILE A 105 10.01 7.47 -7.39
N GLN A 106 10.31 6.21 -7.06
CA GLN A 106 11.10 5.90 -5.86
C GLN A 106 12.52 6.48 -5.92
N ALA A 107 13.15 6.45 -7.09
CA ALA A 107 14.49 7.01 -7.29
C ALA A 107 14.50 8.55 -7.21
N GLU A 108 13.57 9.22 -7.90
CA GLU A 108 13.37 10.67 -7.82
C GLU A 108 13.13 11.10 -6.39
N THR A 109 12.25 10.38 -5.69
CA THR A 109 11.93 10.75 -4.32
C THR A 109 13.10 10.52 -3.37
N THR A 110 13.88 9.45 -3.55
CA THR A 110 15.11 9.26 -2.76
C THR A 110 16.10 10.41 -2.98
N ALA A 111 16.19 10.93 -4.21
CA ALA A 111 17.03 12.09 -4.54
C ALA A 111 16.51 13.38 -3.89
N GLU A 112 15.20 13.67 -3.98
CA GLU A 112 14.59 14.84 -3.35
C GLU A 112 14.73 14.83 -1.82
N TYR A 113 14.58 13.67 -1.18
CA TYR A 113 14.71 13.54 0.28
C TYR A 113 16.15 13.68 0.75
N THR A 114 17.14 13.25 -0.04
CA THR A 114 18.56 13.52 0.24
C THR A 114 18.83 15.04 0.30
N VAL A 115 18.08 15.82 -0.49
CA VAL A 115 18.21 17.29 -0.55
C VAL A 115 17.29 18.01 0.46
N GLN A 116 16.15 17.44 0.84
CA GLN A 116 15.10 18.09 1.66
C GLN A 116 15.01 17.63 3.13
N ALA A 117 15.84 16.67 3.57
CA ALA A 117 15.72 15.93 4.84
C ALA A 117 15.47 16.73 6.16
N PHE A 118 15.50 18.06 6.17
CA PHE A 118 15.37 18.84 7.41
C PHE A 118 14.55 20.16 7.33
N ARG A 119 13.73 20.41 6.29
CA ARG A 119 13.09 21.74 6.15
C ARG A 119 11.59 21.88 6.46
N GLN A 120 10.79 20.82 6.56
CA GLN A 120 9.34 20.97 6.76
C GLN A 120 8.81 20.29 8.02
N LEU A 121 9.04 20.90 9.19
CA LEU A 121 8.38 20.52 10.45
C LEU A 121 8.13 21.75 11.36
N GLN A 122 7.54 22.82 10.84
CA GLN A 122 7.47 24.08 11.60
C GLN A 122 6.10 24.58 12.08
N ASN A 123 4.96 23.91 11.86
CA ASN A 123 3.68 24.44 12.34
C ASN A 123 2.75 23.39 12.96
N PHE A 124 2.87 23.21 14.27
CA PHE A 124 2.02 22.29 15.06
C PHE A 124 1.28 22.97 16.24
N SER A 125 1.30 24.30 16.34
CA SER A 125 0.57 25.02 17.41
C SER A 125 -0.93 25.18 17.15
N SER A 126 -1.40 24.96 15.92
CA SER A 126 -2.80 25.11 15.51
C SER A 126 -3.20 24.06 14.45
N PRO A 127 -3.64 22.85 14.84
CA PRO A 127 -3.75 21.71 13.93
C PRO A 127 -4.77 21.84 12.79
N PHE A 128 -5.63 22.87 12.79
CA PHE A 128 -6.66 23.11 11.76
C PHE A 128 -6.56 24.47 11.04
N GLN A 129 -5.65 25.36 11.45
CA GLN A 129 -5.49 26.66 10.79
C GLN A 129 -4.89 26.46 9.39
N ASN A 130 -5.55 27.00 8.36
CA ASN A 130 -5.22 26.88 6.92
C ASN A 130 -5.60 25.56 6.22
N SER A 131 -6.65 24.88 6.69
CA SER A 131 -7.21 23.72 5.96
C SER A 131 -7.71 24.12 4.58
N LYS A 132 -7.10 23.57 3.51
CA LYS A 132 -7.58 23.75 2.13
C LYS A 132 -8.60 22.66 1.81
N TRP A 133 -9.87 23.02 1.72
CA TRP A 133 -10.98 22.11 1.40
C TRP A 133 -11.22 21.95 -0.10
N GLU A 134 -10.26 22.38 -0.92
CA GLU A 134 -10.36 22.28 -2.37
C GLU A 134 -10.33 20.81 -2.79
N ALA A 135 -11.33 20.40 -3.57
CA ALA A 135 -11.52 19.00 -3.98
C ALA A 135 -10.26 18.41 -4.65
N MET A 136 -9.59 19.19 -5.51
CA MET A 136 -8.36 18.75 -6.19
C MET A 136 -7.20 18.48 -5.22
N SER A 137 -7.06 19.31 -4.19
CA SER A 137 -6.01 19.16 -3.18
C SER A 137 -6.24 17.91 -2.31
N LEU A 138 -7.50 17.66 -1.95
CA LEU A 138 -7.90 16.47 -1.20
C LEU A 138 -7.70 15.19 -2.02
N VAL A 139 -8.01 15.22 -3.31
CA VAL A 139 -7.78 14.09 -4.23
C VAL A 139 -6.29 13.77 -4.33
N ASN A 140 -5.43 14.78 -4.52
CA ASN A 140 -3.99 14.57 -4.58
C ASN A 140 -3.41 14.04 -3.26
N ALA A 141 -3.88 14.57 -2.13
CA ALA A 141 -3.55 14.08 -0.79
C ALA A 141 -3.94 12.60 -0.64
N PHE A 142 -5.15 12.23 -1.07
CA PHE A 142 -5.66 10.87 -0.99
C PHE A 142 -4.88 9.89 -1.88
N PHE A 143 -4.56 10.28 -3.12
CA PHE A 143 -3.72 9.46 -4.02
C PHE A 143 -2.32 9.25 -3.47
N ALA A 144 -1.71 10.29 -2.90
CA ALA A 144 -0.44 10.14 -2.20
C ALA A 144 -0.62 9.16 -1.02
N GLY A 145 -1.69 9.31 -0.23
CA GLY A 145 -2.04 8.38 0.86
C GLY A 145 -2.09 6.92 0.41
N LEU A 146 -2.77 6.65 -0.70
CA LEU A 146 -2.88 5.30 -1.27
C LEU A 146 -1.52 4.74 -1.72
N PHE A 147 -0.66 5.57 -2.29
CA PHE A 147 0.69 5.17 -2.68
C PHE A 147 1.53 4.67 -1.50
N SER A 148 1.34 5.21 -0.28
CA SER A 148 2.03 4.70 0.93
C SER A 148 1.58 3.32 1.40
N TYR A 149 0.38 2.90 0.99
CA TYR A 149 -0.19 1.62 1.36
C TYR A 149 -0.11 0.59 0.23
N ASP A 150 0.50 0.92 -0.90
CA ASP A 150 0.64 0.00 -2.03
C ASP A 150 1.45 -1.26 -1.66
N GLY A 151 1.14 -2.40 -2.28
CA GLY A 151 1.78 -3.69 -2.01
C GLY A 151 1.01 -4.68 -1.14
N TRP A 152 -0.28 -4.41 -0.85
CA TRP A 152 -1.16 -5.34 -0.12
C TRP A 152 -1.61 -6.56 -0.94
N ASP A 153 -1.53 -6.48 -2.26
CA ASP A 153 -1.93 -7.49 -3.24
C ASP A 153 -0.88 -8.59 -3.44
N VAL A 154 0.34 -8.38 -2.95
CA VAL A 154 1.50 -9.27 -3.12
C VAL A 154 1.25 -10.73 -2.70
N LEU A 155 0.40 -10.96 -1.67
CA LEU A 155 0.05 -12.32 -1.23
C LEU A 155 -0.71 -13.12 -2.29
N ASN A 156 -1.39 -12.46 -3.21
CA ASN A 156 -2.15 -13.11 -4.27
C ASN A 156 -1.25 -13.76 -5.31
N PHE A 157 -0.04 -13.23 -5.52
CA PHE A 157 0.94 -13.81 -6.43
C PHE A 157 1.54 -15.10 -5.88
N GLY A 158 1.73 -15.19 -4.56
CA GLY A 158 2.25 -16.37 -3.84
C GLY A 158 1.18 -17.23 -3.16
N ALA A 159 -0.07 -17.16 -3.61
CA ALA A 159 -1.21 -17.77 -2.91
C ALA A 159 -1.09 -19.29 -2.73
N GLU A 160 -0.44 -19.97 -3.68
CA GLU A 160 -0.22 -21.42 -3.68
C GLU A 160 0.80 -21.87 -2.63
N GLU A 161 1.67 -20.96 -2.20
CA GLU A 161 2.74 -21.20 -1.23
C GLU A 161 2.28 -21.01 0.22
N ILE A 162 1.09 -20.44 0.43
CA ILE A 162 0.56 -20.17 1.77
C ILE A 162 -0.08 -21.43 2.36
N GLU A 163 0.22 -21.70 3.61
CA GLU A 163 -0.45 -22.75 4.38
C GLU A 163 -1.88 -22.32 4.73
N ASN A 164 -2.88 -23.13 4.36
CA ASN A 164 -4.30 -22.87 4.63
C ASN A 164 -4.78 -21.46 4.21
N PRO A 165 -4.70 -21.10 2.91
CA PRO A 165 -4.88 -19.71 2.43
C PRO A 165 -6.24 -19.11 2.79
N LYS A 166 -7.32 -19.91 2.81
CA LYS A 166 -8.67 -19.46 3.21
C LYS A 166 -8.76 -18.86 4.60
N ARG A 167 -7.88 -19.26 5.54
CA ARG A 167 -7.85 -18.72 6.91
C ARG A 167 -6.62 -17.87 7.18
N THR A 168 -5.54 -18.09 6.44
CA THR A 168 -4.26 -17.41 6.65
C THR A 168 -4.21 -16.07 5.94
N MET A 169 -4.64 -15.98 4.68
CA MET A 169 -4.65 -14.72 3.92
C MET A 169 -5.51 -13.62 4.55
N PRO A 170 -6.80 -13.85 4.90
CA PRO A 170 -7.60 -12.76 5.45
C PRO A 170 -7.10 -12.30 6.82
N PHE A 171 -6.56 -13.23 7.62
CA PHE A 171 -5.91 -12.89 8.89
C PHE A 171 -4.64 -12.08 8.67
N ALA A 172 -3.81 -12.49 7.71
CA ALA A 172 -2.55 -11.85 7.43
C ALA A 172 -2.76 -10.42 6.91
N ILE A 173 -3.73 -10.21 6.02
CA ILE A 173 -4.09 -8.88 5.50
C ILE A 173 -4.56 -7.97 6.63
N LEU A 174 -5.53 -8.41 7.44
CA LEU A 174 -6.07 -7.56 8.52
C LEU A 174 -4.99 -7.19 9.54
N SER A 175 -4.23 -8.17 10.02
CA SER A 175 -3.19 -7.95 11.03
C SER A 175 -2.00 -7.15 10.46
N GLY A 176 -1.63 -7.39 9.20
CA GLY A 176 -0.62 -6.63 8.47
C GLY A 176 -1.01 -5.18 8.29
N MET A 177 -2.19 -4.91 7.73
CA MET A 177 -2.70 -3.55 7.53
C MET A 177 -2.78 -2.76 8.84
N PHE A 178 -3.30 -3.38 9.90
CA PHE A 178 -3.36 -2.73 11.22
C PHE A 178 -1.96 -2.41 11.77
N CYS A 179 -1.00 -3.32 11.60
CA CYS A 179 0.39 -3.12 12.01
C CYS A 179 1.03 -1.95 11.23
N VAL A 180 0.87 -1.92 9.91
CA VAL A 180 1.38 -0.84 9.04
C VAL A 180 0.79 0.50 9.44
N THR A 181 -0.54 0.59 9.58
CA THR A 181 -1.21 1.83 10.00
C THR A 181 -0.70 2.30 11.36
N SER A 182 -0.51 1.39 12.31
CA SER A 182 0.05 1.71 13.64
C SER A 182 1.48 2.24 13.55
N ILE A 183 2.34 1.59 12.76
CA ILE A 183 3.73 2.03 12.52
C ILE A 183 3.72 3.42 11.89
N TYR A 184 2.90 3.66 10.88
CA TYR A 184 2.81 4.94 10.19
C TYR A 184 2.34 6.07 11.11
N ILE A 185 1.31 5.83 11.93
CA ILE A 185 0.85 6.78 12.94
C ILE A 185 1.97 7.11 13.92
N VAL A 186 2.66 6.10 14.46
CA VAL A 186 3.76 6.30 15.41
C VAL A 186 4.92 7.07 14.79
N SER A 187 5.27 6.78 13.53
CA SER A 187 6.32 7.50 12.81
C SER A 187 6.00 8.99 12.68
N VAL A 188 4.76 9.33 12.31
CA VAL A 188 4.30 10.72 12.26
C VAL A 188 4.42 11.40 13.63
N PHE A 189 4.06 10.70 14.72
CA PHE A 189 4.14 11.26 16.08
C PHE A 189 5.55 11.32 16.64
N LYS A 190 6.48 10.45 16.25
CA LYS A 190 7.86 10.41 16.77
C LYS A 190 8.81 11.38 16.10
N VAL A 191 8.57 11.74 14.83
CA VAL A 191 9.29 12.82 14.13
C VAL A 191 9.12 14.19 14.83
N LYS A 192 8.23 14.27 15.81
CA LYS A 192 7.93 15.43 16.67
C LYS A 192 8.98 15.74 17.76
N LYS A 193 10.01 14.91 17.97
CA LYS A 193 11.05 15.14 18.99
C LYS A 193 12.40 15.49 18.37
#